data_AF-A0ABC9AZ86-F1
#
_entry.id   AF-A0ABC9AZ86-F1
#
_cell.length_a   1.000
_cell.length_b   1.000
_cell.length_c   1.000
_cell.angle_alpha   90.00
_cell.angle_beta   90.00
_cell.angle_gamma   90.00
#
_symmetry.space_group_name_H-M   'P 1'
#
loop_
_entity.id
_entity.type
_entity.pdbx_description
1 polymer ?
#
loop_
_entity_poly.entity_id
_entity_poly.type
_entity_poly.pdbx_seq_one_letter_code
_entity_poly.pdbx_strand_id
1 'polypeptide(L)'
;MLRRGPRLPAVPSPPPAAHRRAFRSEAALEAIRSHSLQSKAGSPSSDAGDEAGPASLALYNYPTFAGAYAALAARLFHQRVRRRLLVLPFSSVEPFRAEDFKDAGFRTCYLLDFIGPKKFAFELSQFVPSVVAFDHRQSTLVRIPKLGQRPSNVELHIDKSKSSAGSVFDYFSKRLAETKSDSKICDNLFDQEHEEQISNVLEYIEDADLRRWQLPNTKEFQTALRDERAKLNCVTNPHVFEQAAGEFIQKPFKIRLGRGSYGECLAIRADGHSKLSHEISLELSQRSAAAGLRPIGAVVFMQRGILKVCLRTTDNTTNTAEIAKAYGGGGKPSSSSFPLRMDEFNTWASVNS
;
A
#
# COMPACT_ATOMS: atom_id res chain seq x y z
N MET A 1 -61.49 -33.62 -19.92
CA MET A 1 -61.30 -32.35 -19.19
C MET A 1 -60.65 -32.66 -17.85
N LEU A 2 -59.37 -32.34 -17.66
CA LEU A 2 -58.71 -32.33 -16.35
C LEU A 2 -57.95 -30.99 -16.25
N ARG A 3 -58.47 -30.10 -15.40
CA ARG A 3 -57.95 -28.74 -15.18
C ARG A 3 -56.61 -28.84 -14.42
N ARG A 4 -55.55 -28.25 -14.97
CA ARG A 4 -54.30 -28.00 -14.24
C ARG A 4 -54.57 -26.94 -13.15
N GLY A 5 -54.30 -27.29 -11.89
CA GLY A 5 -54.35 -26.35 -10.76
C GLY A 5 -53.21 -25.31 -10.82
N PRO A 6 -53.34 -24.17 -10.13
CA PRO A 6 -52.35 -23.10 -10.19
C PRO A 6 -51.07 -23.49 -9.44
N ARG A 7 -49.91 -23.25 -10.06
CA ARG A 7 -48.61 -23.36 -9.40
C ARG A 7 -48.46 -22.21 -8.40
N LEU A 8 -48.25 -22.53 -7.13
CA LEU A 8 -47.82 -21.55 -6.12
C LEU A 8 -46.42 -21.02 -6.49
N PRO A 9 -46.17 -19.70 -6.33
CA PRO A 9 -44.84 -19.15 -6.58
C PRO A 9 -43.86 -19.67 -5.53
N ALA A 10 -42.69 -20.13 -5.98
CA ALA A 10 -41.61 -20.52 -5.10
C ALA A 10 -41.16 -19.30 -4.27
N VAL A 11 -41.10 -19.48 -2.95
CA VAL A 11 -40.50 -18.49 -2.04
C VAL A 11 -39.05 -18.31 -2.45
N PRO A 12 -38.58 -17.07 -2.71
CA PRO A 12 -37.19 -16.86 -3.04
C PRO A 12 -36.34 -17.26 -1.83
N SER A 13 -35.42 -18.19 -2.03
CA SER A 13 -34.38 -18.51 -1.06
C SER A 13 -33.66 -17.21 -0.66
N PRO A 14 -33.40 -16.98 0.64
CA PRO A 14 -32.71 -15.78 1.08
C PRO A 14 -31.36 -15.70 0.36
N PRO A 15 -30.91 -14.49 -0.05
CA PRO A 15 -29.62 -14.33 -0.67
C PRO A 15 -28.55 -14.91 0.27
N PRO A 16 -27.52 -15.60 -0.26
CA PRO A 16 -26.43 -16.07 0.57
C PRO A 16 -25.91 -14.89 1.38
N ALA A 17 -25.73 -15.08 2.69
CA ALA A 17 -25.20 -14.05 3.56
C ALA A 17 -23.89 -13.57 2.93
N ALA A 18 -23.94 -12.40 2.29
CA ALA A 18 -22.73 -11.68 1.95
C ALA A 18 -22.07 -11.45 3.30
N HIS A 19 -21.06 -12.26 3.63
CA HIS A 19 -20.20 -12.02 4.77
C HIS A 19 -19.69 -10.60 4.55
N ARG A 20 -20.35 -9.62 5.18
CA ARG A 20 -19.80 -8.28 5.33
C ARG A 20 -18.48 -8.56 6.00
N ARG A 21 -17.37 -8.40 5.27
CA ARG A 21 -16.03 -8.61 5.78
C ARG A 21 -15.81 -7.54 6.85
N ALA A 22 -16.29 -7.80 8.05
CA ALA A 22 -16.18 -6.93 9.20
C ALA A 22 -14.74 -6.98 9.70
N PHE A 23 -14.16 -5.82 9.96
CA PHE A 23 -12.77 -5.72 10.42
C PHE A 23 -12.63 -6.09 11.90
N ARG A 24 -13.69 -5.88 12.67
CA ARG A 24 -13.87 -6.42 14.02
C ARG A 24 -14.26 -7.91 13.98
N SER A 25 -13.39 -8.75 13.44
CA SER A 25 -13.58 -10.21 13.39
C SER A 25 -13.06 -10.89 14.66
N GLU A 26 -13.51 -12.12 14.95
CA GLU A 26 -12.96 -12.92 16.06
C GLU A 26 -11.44 -13.08 15.96
N ALA A 27 -10.92 -13.30 14.74
CA ALA A 27 -9.47 -13.40 14.51
C ALA A 27 -8.73 -12.11 14.89
N ALA A 28 -9.30 -10.93 14.59
CA ALA A 28 -8.70 -9.66 14.98
C ALA A 28 -8.75 -9.43 16.49
N LEU A 29 -9.87 -9.77 17.14
CA LEU A 29 -10.02 -9.69 18.60
C LEU A 29 -9.09 -10.68 19.31
N GLU A 30 -8.88 -11.87 18.74
CA GLU A 30 -7.92 -12.84 19.22
C GLU A 30 -6.47 -12.36 19.05
N ALA A 31 -6.13 -11.70 17.94
CA ALA A 31 -4.82 -11.09 17.76
C ALA A 31 -4.54 -10.01 18.82
N ILE A 32 -5.54 -9.16 19.12
CA ILE A 32 -5.46 -8.15 20.18
C ILE A 32 -5.21 -8.81 21.55
N ARG A 33 -5.99 -9.85 21.89
CA ARG A 33 -5.86 -10.57 23.17
C ARG A 33 -4.53 -11.35 23.28
N SER A 34 -4.09 -11.99 22.20
CA SER A 34 -2.86 -12.78 22.18
C SER A 34 -1.61 -11.92 22.38
N HIS A 35 -1.64 -10.68 21.88
CA HIS A 35 -0.58 -9.70 22.15
C HIS A 35 -0.47 -9.33 23.63
N SER A 36 -1.59 -9.32 24.37
CA SER A 36 -1.64 -9.11 25.83
C SER A 36 -1.08 -10.29 26.63
N LEU A 37 -1.27 -11.52 26.17
CA LEU A 37 -0.79 -12.72 26.87
C LEU A 37 0.73 -12.88 26.79
N GLN A 38 1.34 -12.50 25.66
CA GLN A 38 2.80 -12.54 25.49
C GLN A 38 3.54 -11.53 26.39
N SER A 39 2.88 -10.49 26.93
CA SER A 39 3.50 -9.60 27.94
C SER A 39 3.35 -10.12 29.37
N LYS A 40 2.40 -11.04 29.64
CA LYS A 40 2.16 -11.63 30.97
C LYS A 40 2.91 -12.95 31.20
N ALA A 41 3.26 -13.67 30.13
CA ALA A 41 3.91 -14.99 30.21
C ALA A 41 5.45 -14.95 30.30
N GLY A 42 6.05 -13.81 30.65
CA GLY A 42 7.48 -13.71 30.93
C GLY A 42 7.87 -14.61 32.11
N SER A 43 8.27 -15.84 31.80
CA SER A 43 8.96 -16.73 32.73
C SER A 43 10.42 -16.27 32.82
N PRO A 44 11.07 -16.30 34.00
CA PRO A 44 12.45 -15.87 34.15
C PRO A 44 13.39 -16.93 33.59
N SER A 45 13.60 -16.93 32.27
CA SER A 45 14.71 -17.66 31.65
C SER A 45 15.95 -16.77 31.66
N SER A 46 17.01 -17.28 32.26
CA SER A 46 18.25 -16.61 32.66
C SER A 46 19.22 -16.30 31.51
N ASP A 47 18.74 -15.81 30.36
CA ASP A 47 19.63 -15.24 29.33
C ASP A 47 19.36 -13.74 29.22
N ALA A 48 20.36 -12.97 29.62
CA ALA A 48 20.32 -11.51 29.63
C ALA A 48 20.16 -10.97 28.20
N GLY A 49 19.07 -10.24 27.93
CA GLY A 49 19.07 -9.30 26.81
C GLY A 49 17.75 -8.90 26.14
N ASP A 50 16.58 -9.46 26.47
CA ASP A 50 15.35 -9.06 25.76
C ASP A 50 14.08 -9.15 26.64
N GLU A 51 13.94 -8.23 27.60
CA GLU A 51 12.60 -7.91 28.11
C GLU A 51 11.80 -7.26 26.98
N ALA A 52 11.00 -8.06 26.28
CA ALA A 52 10.10 -7.58 25.24
C ALA A 52 9.05 -6.63 25.84
N GLY A 53 9.41 -5.35 25.95
CA GLY A 53 8.57 -4.30 26.51
C GLY A 53 7.17 -4.21 25.87
N PRO A 54 6.23 -3.48 26.50
CA PRO A 54 4.84 -3.45 26.09
C PRO A 54 4.69 -3.05 24.61
N ALA A 55 3.86 -3.81 23.88
CA ALA A 55 3.69 -3.65 22.45
C ALA A 55 3.02 -2.31 22.10
N SER A 56 3.30 -1.81 20.90
CA SER A 56 2.51 -0.76 20.27
C SER A 56 1.45 -1.34 19.35
N LEU A 57 0.43 -0.54 19.06
CA LEU A 57 -0.64 -0.82 18.10
C LEU A 57 -0.63 0.24 17.00
N ALA A 58 -0.81 -0.17 15.75
CA ALA A 58 -1.09 0.72 14.64
C ALA A 58 -2.41 0.31 13.98
N LEU A 59 -3.40 1.19 14.06
CA LEU A 59 -4.64 1.08 13.29
C LEU A 59 -4.51 1.98 12.08
N TYR A 60 -4.76 1.47 10.88
CA TYR A 60 -4.72 2.29 9.65
C TYR A 60 -6.04 2.32 8.92
N ASN A 61 -6.34 3.46 8.31
CA ASN A 61 -7.57 3.66 7.56
C ASN A 61 -7.60 2.76 6.31
N TYR A 62 -8.41 1.70 6.36
CA TYR A 62 -8.63 0.81 5.23
C TYR A 62 -9.87 1.26 4.43
N PRO A 63 -9.84 1.21 3.08
CA PRO A 63 -8.75 0.71 2.23
C PRO A 63 -7.95 1.84 1.57
N THR A 64 -7.38 2.76 2.34
CA THR A 64 -6.61 3.88 1.76
C THR A 64 -5.14 3.50 1.60
N PHE A 65 -4.54 3.92 0.50
CA PHE A 65 -3.09 3.79 0.30
C PHE A 65 -2.34 4.65 1.32
N ALA A 66 -2.86 5.84 1.63
CA ALA A 66 -2.31 6.69 2.68
C ALA A 66 -2.22 5.96 4.04
N GLY A 67 -3.29 5.26 4.44
CA GLY A 67 -3.30 4.44 5.64
C GLY A 67 -2.30 3.28 5.58
N ALA A 68 -2.27 2.54 4.47
CA ALA A 68 -1.35 1.41 4.30
C ALA A 68 0.13 1.83 4.30
N TYR A 69 0.49 2.93 3.62
CA TYR A 69 1.86 3.46 3.61
C TYR A 69 2.24 4.09 4.94
N ALA A 70 1.31 4.74 5.65
CA ALA A 70 1.52 5.15 7.03
C ALA A 70 1.79 3.96 7.96
N ALA A 71 1.09 2.84 7.76
CA ALA A 71 1.32 1.60 8.52
C ALA A 71 2.67 0.96 8.19
N LEU A 72 3.11 1.04 6.93
CA LEU A 72 4.46 0.65 6.53
C LEU A 72 5.52 1.47 7.30
N ALA A 73 5.38 2.80 7.36
CA ALA A 73 6.30 3.65 8.12
C ALA A 73 6.41 3.25 9.60
N ALA A 74 5.27 2.98 10.25
CA ALA A 74 5.23 2.51 11.63
C ALA A 74 5.96 1.16 11.78
N ARG A 75 5.72 0.21 10.86
CA ARG A 75 6.38 -1.11 10.86
C ARG A 75 7.89 -0.98 10.71
N LEU A 76 8.37 -0.19 9.76
CA LEU A 76 9.80 0.04 9.52
C LEU A 76 10.48 0.64 10.76
N PHE A 77 9.87 1.66 11.36
CA PHE A 77 10.39 2.28 12.58
C PHE A 77 10.51 1.27 13.72
N HIS A 78 9.41 0.55 14.00
CA HIS A 78 9.34 -0.43 15.09
C HIS A 78 10.32 -1.60 14.90
N GLN A 79 10.51 -2.06 13.67
CA GLN A 79 11.56 -3.03 13.33
C GLN A 79 12.95 -2.47 13.65
N ARG A 80 13.21 -1.21 13.29
CA ARG A 80 14.52 -0.58 13.47
C ARG A 80 14.89 -0.34 14.93
N VAL A 81 13.91 0.00 15.77
CA VAL A 81 14.09 0.16 17.22
C VAL A 81 13.85 -1.14 18.00
N ARG A 82 13.65 -2.27 17.30
CA ARG A 82 13.38 -3.61 17.87
C ARG A 82 12.23 -3.61 18.89
N ARG A 83 11.15 -2.88 18.61
CA ARG A 83 9.95 -2.82 19.45
C ARG A 83 8.79 -3.54 18.80
N ARG A 84 8.01 -4.26 19.60
CA ARG A 84 6.82 -5.00 19.14
C ARG A 84 5.74 -4.03 18.65
N LEU A 85 5.14 -4.35 17.50
CA LEU A 85 4.03 -3.61 16.90
C LEU A 85 2.99 -4.59 16.36
N LEU A 86 1.74 -4.44 16.77
CA LEU A 86 0.59 -5.04 16.10
C LEU A 86 0.02 -4.03 15.10
N VAL A 87 -0.20 -4.45 13.85
CA VAL A 87 -0.80 -3.60 12.82
C VAL A 87 -2.14 -4.20 12.40
N LEU A 88 -3.21 -3.41 12.43
CA LEU A 88 -4.55 -3.85 12.02
C LEU A 88 -5.23 -2.81 11.11
N PRO A 89 -5.96 -3.24 10.07
CA PRO A 89 -6.82 -2.37 9.29
C PRO A 89 -8.00 -1.87 10.13
N PHE A 90 -8.41 -0.63 9.91
CA PHE A 90 -9.60 -0.03 10.48
C PHE A 90 -10.55 0.43 9.38
N SER A 91 -11.83 0.08 9.47
CA SER A 91 -12.86 0.57 8.55
C SER A 91 -14.07 1.09 9.32
N SER A 92 -14.82 2.00 8.70
CA SER A 92 -16.10 2.49 9.22
C SER A 92 -17.22 1.45 9.15
N VAL A 93 -17.02 0.34 8.44
CA VAL A 93 -17.96 -0.78 8.38
C VAL A 93 -17.66 -1.74 9.53
N GLU A 94 -18.50 -1.70 10.57
CA GLU A 94 -18.34 -2.45 11.82
C GLU A 94 -16.95 -2.23 12.46
N PRO A 95 -16.64 -0.98 12.87
CA PRO A 95 -15.34 -0.61 13.40
C PRO A 95 -15.05 -1.29 14.74
N PHE A 96 -13.77 -1.39 15.09
CA PHE A 96 -13.36 -1.65 16.47
C PHE A 96 -13.95 -0.61 17.41
N ARG A 97 -14.25 -1.05 18.62
CA ARG A 97 -14.66 -0.23 19.75
C ARG A 97 -13.46 0.02 20.65
N ALA A 98 -13.45 1.11 21.41
CA ALA A 98 -12.33 1.40 22.30
C ALA A 98 -12.15 0.29 23.35
N GLU A 99 -13.26 -0.29 23.80
CA GLU A 99 -13.31 -1.38 24.79
C GLU A 99 -12.71 -2.68 24.28
N ASP A 100 -12.60 -2.88 22.95
CA ASP A 100 -11.94 -4.05 22.38
C ASP A 100 -10.43 -4.10 22.74
N PHE A 101 -9.86 -2.95 23.13
CA PHE A 101 -8.47 -2.81 23.53
C PHE A 101 -8.28 -2.72 25.05
N LYS A 102 -9.36 -2.86 25.82
CA LYS A 102 -9.28 -2.93 27.28
C LYS A 102 -8.43 -4.15 27.67
N ASP A 103 -7.52 -3.95 28.62
CA ASP A 103 -6.61 -4.98 29.11
C ASP A 103 -5.65 -5.57 28.04
N ALA A 104 -5.56 -4.96 26.85
CA ALA A 104 -4.70 -5.41 25.77
C ALA A 104 -3.20 -5.13 26.04
N GLY A 105 -2.90 -4.23 26.98
CA GLY A 105 -1.52 -3.94 27.41
C GLY A 105 -0.68 -3.15 26.41
N PHE A 106 -1.29 -2.52 25.40
CA PHE A 106 -0.56 -1.66 24.46
C PHE A 106 -0.08 -0.38 25.16
N ARG A 107 1.17 0.02 24.91
CA ARG A 107 1.74 1.27 25.44
C ARG A 107 1.32 2.48 24.61
N THR A 108 1.35 2.31 23.29
CA THR A 108 1.04 3.37 22.33
C THR A 108 0.13 2.83 21.24
N CYS A 109 -0.90 3.60 20.86
CA CYS A 109 -1.71 3.34 19.69
C CYS A 109 -1.54 4.47 18.67
N TYR A 110 -1.14 4.11 17.45
CA TYR A 110 -1.11 5.00 16.30
C TYR A 110 -2.41 4.85 15.50
N LEU A 111 -3.08 5.97 15.23
CA LEU A 111 -4.22 6.04 14.32
C LEU A 111 -3.76 6.71 13.03
N LEU A 112 -3.73 5.95 11.93
CA LEU A 112 -3.01 6.31 10.71
C LEU A 112 -3.99 6.63 9.56
N ASP A 113 -4.00 7.88 9.09
CA ASP A 113 -4.95 8.44 8.10
C ASP A 113 -6.42 8.54 8.60
N PHE A 114 -6.61 8.69 9.92
CA PHE A 114 -7.89 8.98 10.56
C PHE A 114 -7.72 9.24 12.08
N ILE A 115 -8.73 9.88 12.69
CA ILE A 115 -8.85 10.00 14.17
C ILE A 115 -9.98 9.11 14.77
N GLY A 116 -10.57 8.24 13.95
CA GLY A 116 -11.73 7.42 14.31
C GLY A 116 -13.08 8.14 14.26
N PRO A 117 -14.20 7.40 14.20
CA PRO A 117 -15.54 7.97 14.24
C PRO A 117 -15.86 8.55 15.63
N LYS A 118 -16.78 9.52 15.71
CA LYS A 118 -17.19 10.15 16.98
C LYS A 118 -15.97 10.60 17.80
N LYS A 119 -15.80 10.13 19.03
CA LYS A 119 -14.70 10.42 19.95
C LYS A 119 -13.75 9.22 20.12
N PHE A 120 -13.69 8.31 19.15
CA PHE A 120 -12.94 7.05 19.26
C PHE A 120 -11.50 7.22 19.76
N ALA A 121 -10.72 8.18 19.21
CA ALA A 121 -9.36 8.44 19.71
C ALA A 121 -9.30 8.83 21.20
N PHE A 122 -10.33 9.53 21.71
CA PHE A 122 -10.40 9.98 23.10
C PHE A 122 -10.93 8.86 24.01
N GLU A 123 -11.83 8.02 23.51
CA GLU A 123 -12.29 6.83 24.22
C GLU A 123 -11.16 5.81 24.36
N LEU A 124 -10.37 5.62 23.29
CA LEU A 124 -9.22 4.73 23.28
C LEU A 124 -8.15 5.14 24.30
N SER A 125 -8.00 6.44 24.55
CA SER A 125 -7.03 6.97 25.51
C SER A 125 -7.36 6.66 26.98
N GLN A 126 -8.53 6.08 27.25
CA GLN A 126 -8.88 5.52 28.57
C GLN A 126 -8.23 4.16 28.80
N PHE A 127 -7.88 3.44 27.73
CA PHE A 127 -7.32 2.09 27.77
C PHE A 127 -5.86 2.02 27.33
N VAL A 128 -5.42 2.97 26.50
CA VAL A 128 -4.05 3.03 25.97
C VAL A 128 -3.33 4.27 26.53
N PRO A 129 -2.15 4.12 27.17
CA PRO A 129 -1.43 5.24 27.81
C PRO A 129 -1.02 6.36 26.87
N SER A 130 -0.84 6.11 25.57
CA SER A 130 -0.47 7.12 24.58
C SER A 130 -1.20 6.84 23.27
N VAL A 131 -1.97 7.82 22.78
CA VAL A 131 -2.66 7.74 21.48
C VAL A 131 -2.12 8.84 20.59
N VAL A 132 -1.62 8.48 19.41
CA VAL A 132 -1.08 9.43 18.42
C VAL A 132 -1.86 9.25 17.12
N ALA A 133 -2.52 10.31 16.65
CA ALA A 133 -3.38 10.23 15.49
C ALA A 133 -2.94 11.18 14.37
N PHE A 134 -3.03 10.70 13.14
CA PHE A 134 -2.66 11.43 11.92
C PHE A 134 -3.85 11.48 10.98
N ASP A 135 -4.16 12.67 10.47
CA ASP A 135 -5.16 12.89 9.44
C ASP A 135 -4.78 14.15 8.65
N HIS A 136 -5.32 14.33 7.46
CA HIS A 136 -5.08 15.51 6.62
C HIS A 136 -6.39 16.20 6.21
N ARG A 137 -7.55 15.63 6.57
CA ARG A 137 -8.84 16.06 6.04
C ARG A 137 -9.35 17.32 6.73
N GLN A 138 -9.84 18.27 5.93
CA GLN A 138 -10.54 19.45 6.42
C GLN A 138 -11.75 19.09 7.31
N SER A 139 -12.46 18.00 6.99
CA SER A 139 -13.58 17.51 7.79
C SER A 139 -13.16 17.09 9.20
N THR A 140 -11.93 16.60 9.37
CA THR A 140 -11.38 16.22 10.68
C THR A 140 -11.07 17.46 11.52
N LEU A 141 -10.45 18.50 10.95
CA LEU A 141 -10.23 19.77 11.64
C LEU A 141 -11.54 20.42 12.13
N VAL A 142 -12.57 20.44 11.29
CA VAL A 142 -13.89 20.99 11.66
C VAL A 142 -14.56 20.19 12.77
N ARG A 143 -14.24 18.89 12.87
CA ARG A 143 -14.83 17.98 13.85
C ARG A 143 -14.16 18.09 15.22
N ILE A 144 -12.85 18.34 15.30
CA ILE A 144 -12.08 18.32 16.56
C ILE A 144 -12.69 19.20 17.67
N PRO A 145 -13.08 20.47 17.44
CA PRO A 145 -13.69 21.30 18.48
C PRO A 145 -15.00 20.72 19.05
N LYS A 146 -15.70 19.89 18.26
CA LYS A 146 -16.96 19.23 18.64
C LYS A 146 -16.75 17.95 19.47
N LEU A 147 -15.52 17.47 19.57
CA LEU A 147 -15.19 16.26 20.34
C LEU A 147 -15.08 16.53 21.85
N GLY A 148 -15.06 17.79 22.26
CA GLY A 148 -14.88 18.20 23.65
C GLY A 148 -13.41 18.32 24.03
N GLN A 149 -13.13 18.31 25.33
CA GLN A 149 -11.77 18.48 25.84
C GLN A 149 -10.88 17.30 25.41
N ARG A 150 -9.76 17.61 24.74
CA ARG A 150 -8.77 16.62 24.32
C ARG A 150 -8.04 16.06 25.56
N PRO A 151 -8.00 14.73 25.76
CA PRO A 151 -7.21 14.13 26.82
C PRO A 151 -5.71 14.45 26.67
N SER A 152 -4.99 14.56 27.80
CA SER A 152 -3.56 14.93 27.81
C SER A 152 -2.67 13.90 27.10
N ASN A 153 -3.10 12.65 27.07
CA ASN A 153 -2.40 11.53 26.44
C ASN A 153 -2.78 11.26 24.98
N VAL A 154 -3.50 12.19 24.34
CA VAL A 154 -3.86 12.13 22.91
C VAL A 154 -3.11 13.19 22.13
N GLU A 155 -2.20 12.80 21.25
CA GLU A 155 -1.50 13.65 20.30
C GLU A 155 -2.21 13.62 18.93
N LEU A 156 -2.52 14.79 18.37
CA LEU A 156 -3.21 14.91 17.07
C LEU A 156 -2.33 15.68 16.08
N HIS A 157 -1.89 15.01 15.02
CA HIS A 157 -1.17 15.60 13.89
C HIS A 157 -2.13 15.75 12.71
N ILE A 158 -2.72 16.94 12.56
CA ILE A 158 -3.64 17.23 11.48
C ILE A 158 -3.04 18.26 10.54
N ASP A 159 -2.57 17.80 9.39
CA ASP A 159 -1.87 18.63 8.41
C ASP A 159 -2.59 18.61 7.07
N LYS A 160 -3.07 19.76 6.61
CA LYS A 160 -3.75 19.88 5.31
C LYS A 160 -2.81 20.15 4.14
N SER A 161 -1.54 20.42 4.44
CA SER A 161 -0.53 20.71 3.44
C SER A 161 0.24 19.47 2.99
N LYS A 162 0.12 18.37 3.74
CA LYS A 162 0.83 17.12 3.52
C LYS A 162 -0.13 15.93 3.63
N SER A 163 0.14 14.84 2.91
CA SER A 163 -0.63 13.60 3.08
C SER A 163 -0.38 12.99 4.46
N SER A 164 -1.36 12.24 4.98
CA SER A 164 -1.18 11.53 6.26
C SER A 164 -0.04 10.51 6.20
N ALA A 165 0.18 9.86 5.05
CA ALA A 165 1.35 9.00 4.88
C ALA A 165 2.65 9.80 5.03
N GLY A 166 2.79 10.91 4.29
CA GLY A 166 3.96 11.78 4.37
C GLY A 166 4.23 12.29 5.79
N SER A 167 3.21 12.77 6.51
CA SER A 167 3.36 13.24 7.90
C SER A 167 3.80 12.12 8.86
N VAL A 168 3.33 10.89 8.65
CA VAL A 168 3.71 9.74 9.48
C VAL A 168 5.16 9.32 9.20
N PHE A 169 5.60 9.35 7.94
CA PHE A 169 6.99 9.12 7.58
C PHE A 169 7.91 10.15 8.24
N ASP A 170 7.60 11.44 8.16
CA ASP A 170 8.37 12.49 8.84
C ASP A 170 8.44 12.26 10.36
N TYR A 171 7.31 11.92 10.97
CA TYR A 171 7.21 11.68 12.41
C TYR A 171 8.14 10.55 12.86
N PHE A 172 8.10 9.40 12.17
CA PHE A 172 8.91 8.26 12.53
C PHE A 172 10.39 8.44 12.19
N SER A 173 10.72 9.13 11.10
CA SER A 173 12.09 9.53 10.79
C SER A 173 12.68 10.42 11.89
N LYS A 174 11.92 11.42 12.35
CA LYS A 174 12.31 12.29 13.47
C LYS A 174 12.50 11.50 14.76
N ARG A 175 11.53 10.63 15.11
CA ARG A 175 11.61 9.76 16.31
C ARG A 175 12.82 8.83 16.27
N LEU A 176 13.17 8.32 15.08
CA LEU A 176 14.33 7.45 14.90
C LEU A 176 15.63 8.21 15.15
N ALA A 177 15.74 9.44 14.64
CA ALA A 177 16.89 10.31 14.87
C ALA A 177 17.05 10.67 16.37
N GLU A 178 15.96 11.02 17.05
CA GLU A 178 15.95 11.30 18.50
C GLU A 178 16.37 10.09 19.33
N THR A 179 15.96 8.88 18.95
CA THR A 179 16.33 7.65 19.65
C THR A 179 17.81 7.29 19.47
N LYS A 180 18.48 7.85 18.46
CA LYS A 180 19.84 7.48 18.04
C LYS A 180 20.90 8.55 18.32
N SER A 181 20.56 9.65 18.98
CA SER A 181 21.52 10.68 19.42
C SER A 181 22.68 10.14 20.28
N ASP A 182 22.60 8.90 20.78
CA ASP A 182 23.66 8.20 21.52
C ASP A 182 24.55 7.26 20.66
N SER A 183 24.27 7.09 19.36
CA SER A 183 24.96 6.17 18.44
C SER A 183 25.30 6.82 17.09
N LYS A 184 26.60 6.89 16.75
CA LYS A 184 27.21 7.62 15.61
C LYS A 184 26.83 7.15 14.17
N ILE A 185 25.80 6.33 13.98
CA ILE A 185 25.42 5.82 12.65
C ILE A 185 24.09 6.44 12.21
N CYS A 186 24.13 7.21 11.12
CA CYS A 186 22.97 7.80 10.46
C CYS A 186 22.19 6.71 9.71
N ASP A 187 21.29 6.06 10.43
CA ASP A 187 20.39 5.07 9.84
C ASP A 187 19.08 5.75 9.40
N ASN A 188 18.84 5.82 8.09
CA ASN A 188 17.55 6.22 7.55
C ASN A 188 16.47 5.20 7.94
N LEU A 189 15.20 5.61 7.84
CA LEU A 189 14.06 4.67 7.96
C LEU A 189 14.08 3.61 6.84
N PHE A 190 14.86 3.88 5.78
CA PHE A 190 15.00 3.06 4.58
C PHE A 190 16.43 2.57 4.40
N ASP A 191 16.56 1.42 3.73
CA ASP A 191 17.78 1.11 2.98
C ASP A 191 17.74 1.87 1.65
N GLN A 192 18.91 2.28 1.13
CA GLN A 192 19.05 3.26 0.05
C GLN A 192 18.25 2.94 -1.24
N GLU A 193 17.99 1.66 -1.52
CA GLU A 193 17.23 1.20 -2.69
C GLU A 193 15.70 1.41 -2.54
N HIS A 194 15.15 1.23 -1.33
CA HIS A 194 13.72 1.36 -1.03
C HIS A 194 13.27 2.81 -0.84
N GLU A 195 14.20 3.71 -0.49
CA GLU A 195 13.91 5.12 -0.19
C GLU A 195 13.28 5.86 -1.37
N GLU A 196 13.92 5.79 -2.55
CA GLU A 196 13.44 6.49 -3.74
C GLU A 196 12.10 5.91 -4.25
N GLN A 197 11.92 4.59 -4.14
CA GLN A 197 10.68 3.93 -4.57
C GLN A 197 9.50 4.35 -3.70
N ILE A 198 9.67 4.33 -2.38
CA ILE A 198 8.63 4.74 -1.44
C ILE A 198 8.37 6.24 -1.58
N SER A 199 9.41 7.07 -1.76
CA SER A 199 9.26 8.51 -2.01
C SER A 199 8.38 8.79 -3.23
N ASN A 200 8.63 8.13 -4.36
CA ASN A 200 7.83 8.30 -5.57
C ASN A 200 6.35 7.95 -5.33
N VAL A 201 6.05 6.84 -4.65
CA VAL A 201 4.66 6.47 -4.36
C VAL A 201 4.01 7.46 -3.39
N LEU A 202 4.74 7.95 -2.39
CA LEU A 202 4.26 8.96 -1.45
C LEU A 202 3.89 10.27 -2.16
N GLU A 203 4.66 10.70 -3.16
CA GLU A 203 4.33 11.87 -3.97
C GLU A 203 3.00 11.71 -4.71
N TYR A 204 2.76 10.55 -5.33
CA TYR A 204 1.49 10.25 -6.01
C TYR A 204 0.30 10.11 -5.04
N ILE A 205 0.52 9.51 -3.86
CA ILE A 205 -0.49 9.46 -2.79
C ILE A 205 -0.83 10.88 -2.37
N GLU A 206 0.18 11.73 -2.16
CA GLU A 206 -0.02 13.10 -1.72
C GLU A 206 -0.71 13.98 -2.75
N ASP A 207 -0.30 13.91 -4.02
CA ASP A 207 -0.92 14.65 -5.11
C ASP A 207 -2.43 14.35 -5.20
N ALA A 208 -2.80 13.08 -4.98
CA ALA A 208 -4.19 12.64 -4.98
C ALA A 208 -4.97 13.00 -3.70
N ASP A 209 -4.41 12.76 -2.51
CA ASP A 209 -5.04 13.04 -1.22
C ASP A 209 -5.35 14.54 -1.09
N LEU A 210 -4.41 15.38 -1.53
CA LEU A 210 -4.54 16.84 -1.49
C LEU A 210 -5.27 17.40 -2.73
N ARG A 211 -5.67 16.53 -3.67
CA ARG A 211 -6.39 16.88 -4.90
C ARG A 211 -5.68 17.94 -5.73
N ARG A 212 -4.35 17.89 -5.76
CA ARG A 212 -3.48 18.79 -6.52
C ARG A 212 -3.52 18.44 -8.02
N TRP A 213 -3.48 17.14 -8.34
CA TRP A 213 -3.49 16.62 -9.72
C TRP A 213 -2.37 17.20 -10.59
N GLN A 214 -1.21 17.45 -10.01
CA GLN A 214 -0.06 18.06 -10.69
C GLN A 214 0.85 17.01 -11.32
N LEU A 215 0.85 15.78 -10.80
CA LEU A 215 1.68 14.73 -11.36
C LEU A 215 1.02 14.11 -12.61
N PRO A 216 1.81 13.69 -13.61
CA PRO A 216 1.29 13.03 -14.79
C PRO A 216 0.50 11.79 -14.42
N ASN A 217 -0.70 11.68 -14.99
CA ASN A 217 -1.57 10.51 -14.87
C ASN A 217 -1.99 10.14 -13.44
N THR A 218 -2.03 11.09 -12.49
CA THR A 218 -2.49 10.81 -11.10
C THR A 218 -3.90 10.23 -11.05
N LYS A 219 -4.81 10.62 -11.94
CA LYS A 219 -6.20 10.12 -11.95
C LYS A 219 -6.27 8.67 -12.42
N GLU A 220 -5.49 8.34 -13.43
CA GLU A 220 -5.29 7.01 -13.98
C GLU A 220 -4.61 6.12 -12.95
N PHE A 221 -3.58 6.64 -12.28
CA PHE A 221 -2.91 5.99 -11.15
C PHE A 221 -3.88 5.69 -10.00
N GLN A 222 -4.73 6.64 -9.61
CA GLN A 222 -5.76 6.42 -8.58
C GLN A 222 -6.83 5.40 -9.01
N THR A 223 -7.19 5.39 -10.29
CA THR A 223 -8.14 4.41 -10.85
C THR A 223 -7.53 3.02 -10.84
N ALA A 224 -6.28 2.89 -11.28
CA ALA A 224 -5.50 1.66 -11.25
C ALA A 224 -5.36 1.10 -9.82
N LEU A 225 -5.05 1.97 -8.86
CA LEU A 225 -4.93 1.61 -7.45
C LEU A 225 -6.27 1.21 -6.82
N ARG A 226 -7.42 1.63 -7.38
CA ARG A 226 -8.74 1.32 -6.82
C ARG A 226 -9.00 -0.19 -6.74
N ASP A 227 -8.54 -0.95 -7.73
CA ASP A 227 -8.69 -2.41 -7.78
C ASP A 227 -7.73 -3.12 -6.82
N GLU A 228 -6.63 -2.46 -6.47
CA GLU A 228 -5.58 -2.95 -5.57
C GLU A 228 -5.92 -2.72 -4.09
N ARG A 229 -6.88 -1.83 -3.79
CA ARG A 229 -7.35 -1.51 -2.44
C ARG A 229 -7.73 -2.73 -1.60
N ALA A 230 -8.27 -3.77 -2.23
CA ALA A 230 -8.63 -5.01 -1.53
C ALA A 230 -7.41 -5.77 -0.98
N LYS A 231 -6.22 -5.60 -1.59
CA LYS A 231 -4.96 -6.21 -1.15
C LYS A 231 -4.37 -5.48 0.06
N LEU A 232 -4.85 -4.29 0.38
CA LEU A 232 -4.35 -3.49 1.50
C LEU A 232 -4.81 -3.99 2.87
N ASN A 233 -5.50 -5.13 2.98
CA ASN A 233 -5.90 -5.71 4.25
C ASN A 233 -4.80 -6.64 4.79
N CYS A 234 -4.05 -6.20 5.81
CA CYS A 234 -2.94 -6.98 6.36
C CYS A 234 -3.37 -8.29 7.07
N VAL A 235 -4.64 -8.42 7.45
CA VAL A 235 -5.16 -9.66 8.07
C VAL A 235 -5.32 -10.75 7.01
N THR A 236 -5.80 -10.39 5.83
CA THR A 236 -6.02 -11.35 4.72
C THR A 236 -4.87 -11.41 3.72
N ASN A 237 -3.96 -10.43 3.77
CA ASN A 237 -2.78 -10.35 2.92
C ASN A 237 -1.54 -10.15 3.81
N PRO A 238 -0.84 -11.22 4.21
CA PRO A 238 0.34 -11.12 5.08
C PRO A 238 1.53 -10.43 4.41
N HIS A 239 1.52 -10.29 3.08
CA HIS A 239 2.61 -9.69 2.29
C HIS A 239 2.38 -8.21 1.96
N VAL A 240 1.35 -7.57 2.53
CA VAL A 240 0.94 -6.21 2.15
C VAL A 240 2.05 -5.17 2.33
N PHE A 241 2.93 -5.34 3.32
CA PHE A 241 3.97 -4.37 3.63
C PHE A 241 5.21 -4.56 2.77
N GLU A 242 5.57 -5.81 2.46
CA GLU A 242 6.58 -6.15 1.48
C GLU A 242 6.14 -5.64 0.09
N GLN A 243 4.85 -5.78 -0.23
CA GLN A 243 4.24 -5.24 -1.43
C GLN A 243 4.28 -3.71 -1.48
N ALA A 244 3.91 -3.05 -0.38
CA ALA A 244 3.99 -1.59 -0.24
C ALA A 244 5.43 -1.05 -0.30
N ALA A 245 6.41 -1.82 0.16
CA ALA A 245 7.82 -1.43 0.19
C ALA A 245 8.57 -1.70 -1.13
N GLY A 246 8.03 -2.53 -2.03
CA GLY A 246 8.78 -2.98 -3.22
C GLY A 246 7.97 -3.41 -4.45
N GLU A 247 6.69 -3.82 -4.33
CA GLU A 247 5.97 -4.45 -5.45
C GLU A 247 4.98 -3.53 -6.18
N PHE A 248 4.48 -2.44 -5.55
CA PHE A 248 3.41 -1.66 -6.20
C PHE A 248 3.86 -0.87 -7.43
N ILE A 249 5.15 -0.56 -7.59
CA ILE A 249 5.72 0.04 -8.81
C ILE A 249 7.21 -0.32 -8.86
N GLN A 250 7.64 -1.31 -9.66
CA GLN A 250 9.07 -1.43 -9.96
C GLN A 250 9.57 -0.16 -10.66
N LYS A 251 10.77 0.33 -10.32
CA LYS A 251 11.36 1.49 -11.01
C LYS A 251 11.44 1.19 -12.51
N PRO A 252 11.01 2.13 -13.38
CA PRO A 252 11.25 1.99 -14.81
C PRO A 252 12.75 1.85 -15.07
N PHE A 253 13.15 0.78 -15.75
CA PHE A 253 14.52 0.58 -16.20
C PHE A 253 14.59 0.62 -17.72
N LYS A 254 15.77 0.92 -18.24
CA LYS A 254 15.99 0.95 -19.69
C LYS A 254 16.16 -0.47 -20.21
N ILE A 255 15.55 -0.77 -21.35
CA ILE A 255 15.80 -2.00 -22.10
C ILE A 255 16.20 -1.70 -23.55
N ARG A 256 17.02 -2.57 -24.14
CA ARG A 256 17.39 -2.57 -25.56
C ARG A 256 16.47 -3.54 -26.30
N LEU A 257 15.38 -3.01 -26.87
CA LEU A 257 14.39 -3.83 -27.59
C LEU A 257 15.06 -4.57 -28.75
N GLY A 258 14.91 -5.89 -28.77
CA GLY A 258 15.58 -6.78 -29.70
C GLY A 258 17.09 -6.54 -29.78
N ARG A 259 17.76 -6.51 -28.62
CA ARG A 259 19.20 -6.27 -28.50
C ARG A 259 19.66 -4.93 -29.10
N GLY A 260 18.73 -3.97 -29.19
CA GLY A 260 18.96 -2.62 -29.69
C GLY A 260 18.53 -2.41 -31.15
N SER A 261 18.17 -3.47 -31.89
CA SER A 261 17.65 -3.34 -33.27
C SER A 261 16.37 -2.51 -33.36
N TYR A 262 15.63 -2.39 -32.25
CA TYR A 262 14.42 -1.59 -32.15
C TYR A 262 14.58 -0.38 -31.21
N GLY A 263 15.82 0.02 -30.93
CA GLY A 263 16.13 1.14 -30.03
C GLY A 263 15.94 0.79 -28.55
N GLU A 264 16.01 1.84 -27.73
CA GLU A 264 15.90 1.76 -26.29
C GLU A 264 14.59 2.36 -25.82
N CYS A 265 14.01 1.80 -24.77
CA CYS A 265 12.82 2.36 -24.13
C CYS A 265 12.79 2.04 -22.63
N LEU A 266 11.91 2.72 -21.89
CA LEU A 266 11.65 2.39 -20.50
C LEU A 266 10.72 1.17 -20.40
N ALA A 267 11.02 0.34 -19.42
CA ALA A 267 10.28 -0.87 -19.12
C ALA A 267 10.06 -1.00 -17.62
N ILE A 268 9.01 -1.74 -17.27
CA ILE A 268 8.76 -2.19 -15.91
C ILE A 268 8.46 -3.69 -15.95
N ARG A 269 8.88 -4.43 -14.93
CA ARG A 269 8.40 -5.79 -14.71
C ARG A 269 7.28 -5.75 -13.66
N ALA A 270 6.13 -6.29 -14.03
CA ALA A 270 4.84 -6.16 -13.33
C ALA A 270 4.20 -7.54 -13.14
N ASP A 271 4.99 -8.49 -12.62
CA ASP A 271 4.52 -9.85 -12.33
C ASP A 271 3.30 -9.78 -11.40
N GLY A 272 2.18 -10.37 -11.82
CA GLY A 272 0.91 -10.32 -11.06
C GLY A 272 0.03 -9.08 -11.30
N HIS A 273 0.46 -8.11 -12.11
CA HIS A 273 -0.22 -6.83 -12.32
C HIS A 273 -0.57 -6.52 -13.79
N SER A 274 -0.95 -7.55 -14.58
CA SER A 274 -1.18 -7.40 -16.04
C SER A 274 -2.34 -6.47 -16.43
N LYS A 275 -3.29 -6.22 -15.51
CA LYS A 275 -4.50 -5.42 -15.77
C LYS A 275 -4.21 -3.94 -16.03
N LEU A 276 -3.08 -3.44 -15.53
CA LEU A 276 -2.64 -2.04 -15.64
C LEU A 276 -1.58 -1.84 -16.74
N SER A 277 -1.30 -2.89 -17.52
CA SER A 277 -0.25 -2.86 -18.54
C SER A 277 -0.52 -1.83 -19.65
N HIS A 278 -1.77 -1.42 -19.85
CA HIS A 278 -2.08 -0.42 -20.86
C HIS A 278 -1.68 0.98 -20.39
N GLU A 279 -2.18 1.42 -19.25
CA GLU A 279 -1.93 2.74 -18.66
C GLU A 279 -0.44 2.93 -18.34
N ILE A 280 0.18 1.91 -17.71
CA ILE A 280 1.60 1.98 -17.36
C ILE A 280 2.47 2.07 -18.62
N SER A 281 2.20 1.27 -19.65
CA SER A 281 2.97 1.36 -20.90
C SER A 281 2.76 2.70 -21.64
N LEU A 282 1.61 3.37 -21.52
CA LEU A 282 1.42 4.70 -22.11
C LEU A 282 2.23 5.77 -21.38
N GLU A 283 2.24 5.74 -20.05
CA GLU A 283 3.08 6.64 -19.24
C GLU A 283 4.58 6.41 -19.54
N LEU A 284 5.01 5.14 -19.59
CA LEU A 284 6.38 4.79 -19.94
C LEU A 284 6.77 5.25 -21.35
N SER A 285 5.82 5.27 -22.30
CA SER A 285 6.06 5.82 -23.65
C SER A 285 6.37 7.31 -23.61
N GLN A 286 5.59 8.09 -22.84
CA GLN A 286 5.79 9.53 -22.67
C GLN A 286 7.12 9.83 -21.97
N ARG A 287 7.43 9.10 -20.89
CA ARG A 287 8.71 9.22 -20.18
C ARG A 287 9.90 8.82 -21.04
N SER A 288 9.77 7.79 -21.86
CA SER A 288 10.82 7.39 -22.81
C SER A 288 11.11 8.51 -23.80
N ALA A 289 10.07 9.13 -24.36
CA ALA A 289 10.22 10.28 -25.25
C ALA A 289 10.92 11.47 -24.56
N ALA A 290 10.49 11.81 -23.35
CA ALA A 290 11.09 12.88 -22.55
C ALA A 290 12.57 12.61 -22.20
N ALA A 291 12.95 11.34 -22.06
CA ALA A 291 14.32 10.89 -21.82
C ALA A 291 15.16 10.74 -23.11
N GLY A 292 14.65 11.12 -24.28
CA GLY A 292 15.34 10.97 -25.56
C GLY A 292 15.45 9.52 -26.06
N LEU A 293 14.66 8.61 -25.49
CA LEU A 293 14.56 7.22 -25.89
C LEU A 293 13.45 7.05 -26.95
N ARG A 294 13.34 5.85 -27.53
CA ARG A 294 12.24 5.55 -28.45
C ARG A 294 10.91 5.71 -27.69
N PRO A 295 9.88 6.37 -28.25
CA PRO A 295 8.62 6.66 -27.55
C PRO A 295 7.76 5.40 -27.43
N ILE A 296 8.23 4.42 -26.67
CA ILE A 296 7.60 3.13 -26.41
C ILE A 296 7.66 2.91 -24.90
N GLY A 297 6.59 2.37 -24.32
CA GLY A 297 6.63 1.87 -22.96
C GLY A 297 6.41 0.37 -22.92
N ALA A 298 7.28 -0.34 -22.20
CA ALA A 298 7.21 -1.78 -22.07
C ALA A 298 6.75 -2.21 -20.66
N VAL A 299 5.74 -3.08 -20.60
CA VAL A 299 5.34 -3.75 -19.36
C VAL A 299 5.56 -5.24 -19.56
N VAL A 300 6.35 -5.84 -18.67
CA VAL A 300 6.76 -7.24 -18.75
C VAL A 300 6.19 -8.00 -17.57
N PHE A 301 5.53 -9.14 -17.80
CA PHE A 301 5.01 -9.95 -16.70
C PHE A 301 4.94 -11.43 -17.07
N MET A 302 5.00 -12.30 -16.07
CA MET A 302 4.88 -13.74 -16.25
C MET A 302 3.44 -14.14 -16.60
N GLN A 303 3.25 -14.87 -17.69
CA GLN A 303 1.96 -15.44 -18.09
C GLN A 303 2.16 -16.90 -18.50
N ARG A 304 1.55 -17.84 -17.75
CA ARG A 304 1.60 -19.29 -18.04
C ARG A 304 3.04 -19.84 -18.19
N GLY A 305 3.97 -19.36 -17.36
CA GLY A 305 5.36 -19.83 -17.36
C GLY A 305 6.27 -19.21 -18.43
N ILE A 306 5.80 -18.23 -19.20
CA ILE A 306 6.61 -17.44 -20.13
C ILE A 306 6.44 -15.92 -19.88
N LEU A 307 7.47 -15.12 -20.11
CA LEU A 307 7.32 -13.66 -20.03
C LEU A 307 6.44 -13.20 -21.18
N LYS A 308 5.51 -12.30 -20.86
CA LYS A 308 4.77 -11.52 -21.84
C LYS A 308 5.25 -10.09 -21.78
N VAL A 309 5.63 -9.56 -22.94
CA VAL A 309 6.01 -8.16 -23.11
C VAL A 309 4.84 -7.45 -23.80
N CYS A 310 4.30 -6.42 -23.15
CA CYS A 310 3.29 -5.52 -23.70
C CYS A 310 3.94 -4.19 -24.05
N LEU A 311 3.78 -3.75 -25.30
CA LEU A 311 4.31 -2.48 -25.78
C LEU A 311 3.16 -1.52 -26.09
N ARG A 312 3.26 -0.26 -25.65
CA ARG A 312 2.39 0.83 -26.09
C ARG A 312 3.23 2.00 -26.57
N THR A 313 2.64 2.81 -27.44
CA THR A 313 3.19 4.10 -27.83
C THR A 313 2.06 5.13 -27.94
N THR A 314 2.35 6.36 -27.53
CA THR A 314 1.52 7.55 -27.79
C THR A 314 1.94 8.28 -29.05
N ASP A 315 3.03 7.86 -29.69
CA ASP A 315 3.56 8.46 -30.91
C ASP A 315 2.92 7.81 -32.15
N ASN A 316 2.43 8.66 -33.05
CA ASN A 316 1.71 8.23 -34.25
C ASN A 316 2.64 7.71 -35.36
N THR A 317 3.95 7.94 -35.23
CA THR A 317 4.96 7.46 -36.19
C THR A 317 5.57 6.12 -35.80
N THR A 318 5.37 5.69 -34.55
CA THR A 318 5.94 4.46 -34.01
C THR A 318 4.98 3.29 -34.16
N ASN A 319 5.45 2.20 -34.79
CA ASN A 319 4.69 0.97 -34.94
C ASN A 319 5.24 -0.16 -34.04
N THR A 320 4.60 -0.39 -32.88
CA THR A 320 5.00 -1.46 -31.95
C THR A 320 4.68 -2.87 -32.47
N ALA A 321 3.71 -3.01 -33.39
CA ALA A 321 3.28 -4.31 -33.89
C ALA A 321 4.35 -5.01 -34.74
N GLU A 322 5.25 -4.25 -35.37
CA GLU A 322 6.41 -4.80 -36.10
C GLU A 322 7.37 -5.55 -35.16
N ILE A 323 7.63 -4.96 -33.99
CA ILE A 323 8.45 -5.58 -32.93
C ILE A 323 7.76 -6.85 -32.46
N ALA A 324 6.46 -6.76 -32.14
CA ALA A 324 5.73 -7.93 -31.63
C ALA A 324 5.71 -9.09 -32.64
N LYS A 325 5.55 -8.82 -33.93
CA LYS A 325 5.58 -9.86 -34.99
C LYS A 325 6.92 -10.58 -35.06
N ALA A 326 8.04 -9.86 -34.90
CA ALA A 326 9.38 -10.46 -34.93
C ALA A 326 9.60 -11.49 -33.82
N TYR A 327 8.86 -11.38 -32.71
CA TYR A 327 8.93 -12.28 -31.56
C TYR A 327 7.69 -13.21 -31.45
N GLY A 328 6.99 -13.44 -32.55
CA GLY A 328 5.85 -14.38 -32.59
C GLY A 328 4.58 -13.87 -31.91
N GLY A 329 4.48 -12.57 -31.66
CA GLY A 329 3.28 -11.88 -31.15
C GLY A 329 2.58 -11.05 -32.21
N GLY A 330 1.83 -10.04 -31.76
CA GLY A 330 1.08 -9.15 -32.65
C GLY A 330 0.31 -8.07 -31.92
N GLY A 331 -0.49 -7.31 -32.67
CA GLY A 331 -1.33 -6.22 -32.15
C GLY A 331 -1.55 -5.10 -33.16
N LYS A 332 -1.99 -3.95 -32.65
CA LYS A 332 -2.16 -2.70 -33.40
C LYS A 332 -0.86 -1.88 -33.36
N PRO A 333 -0.66 -0.91 -34.26
CA PRO A 333 0.54 -0.07 -34.25
C PRO A 333 0.85 0.58 -32.90
N SER A 334 -0.18 1.11 -32.22
CA SER A 334 -0.05 1.75 -30.91
C SER A 334 -0.07 0.79 -29.72
N SER A 335 -0.37 -0.50 -29.92
CA SER A 335 -0.62 -1.45 -28.84
C SER A 335 -0.43 -2.89 -29.28
N SER A 336 0.65 -3.52 -28.81
CA SER A 336 1.01 -4.88 -29.17
C SER A 336 1.56 -5.68 -27.99
N SER A 337 1.71 -7.00 -28.16
CA SER A 337 2.35 -7.87 -27.18
C SER A 337 2.93 -9.13 -27.81
N PHE A 338 3.94 -9.71 -27.17
CA PHE A 338 4.58 -10.95 -27.60
C PHE A 338 5.14 -11.74 -26.41
N PRO A 339 5.28 -13.07 -26.54
CA PRO A 339 6.00 -13.87 -25.56
C PRO A 339 7.52 -13.67 -25.70
N LEU A 340 8.25 -13.71 -24.60
CA LEU A 340 9.71 -13.63 -24.58
C LEU A 340 10.26 -14.65 -23.57
N ARG A 341 11.42 -15.23 -23.86
CA ARG A 341 12.12 -16.10 -22.90
C ARG A 341 12.90 -15.24 -21.90
N MET A 342 13.10 -15.78 -20.70
CA MET A 342 13.78 -15.07 -19.61
C MET A 342 15.24 -14.76 -19.93
N ASP A 343 15.95 -15.69 -20.57
CA ASP A 343 17.34 -15.50 -21.05
C ASP A 343 17.44 -14.36 -22.08
N GLU A 344 16.56 -14.36 -23.08
CA GLU A 344 16.50 -13.27 -24.07
C GLU A 344 16.16 -11.93 -23.40
N PHE A 345 15.18 -11.91 -22.49
CA PHE A 345 14.84 -10.69 -21.75
C PHE A 345 16.02 -10.14 -20.94
N ASN A 346 16.80 -11.00 -20.29
CA ASN A 346 17.99 -10.59 -19.55
C ASN A 346 19.01 -9.90 -20.45
N THR A 347 19.17 -10.35 -21.71
CA THR A 347 20.04 -9.65 -22.68
C THR A 347 19.55 -8.26 -23.07
N TRP A 348 18.24 -8.00 -22.95
CA TRP A 348 17.67 -6.68 -23.22
C TRP A 348 17.83 -5.74 -22.02
N ALA A 349 17.83 -6.29 -20.80
CA ALA A 349 17.91 -5.55 -19.55
C ALA A 349 19.35 -5.30 -19.04
N SER A 350 20.35 -6.02 -19.55
CA SER A 350 21.74 -6.01 -19.07
C SER A 350 22.56 -4.75 -19.43
N VAL A 351 21.93 -3.57 -19.54
CA VAL A 351 22.60 -2.31 -19.92
C VAL A 351 23.19 -1.57 -18.71
N ASN A 352 22.92 -2.03 -17.49
CA ASN A 352 23.46 -1.45 -16.25
C ASN A 352 24.34 -2.47 -15.48
N SER A 353 25.30 -3.12 -16.15
CA SER A 353 26.44 -3.76 -15.47
C SER A 353 27.63 -2.83 -15.46
#